data_AF-A0A2N9XUC8-F1
#
_entry.id   AF-A0A2N9XUC8-F1
#
_cell.length_a   1.000
_cell.length_b   1.000
_cell.length_c   1.000
_cell.angle_alpha   90.00
_cell.angle_beta   90.00
_cell.angle_gamma   90.00
#
_symmetry.space_group_name_H-M   'P 1'
#
loop_
_entity.id
_entity.type
_entity.pdbx_description
1 polymer ?
#
loop_
_entity_poly.entity_id
_entity_poly.type
_entity_poly.pdbx_seq_one_letter_code
_entity_poly.pdbx_strand_id
1 'polypeptide(L)'
;MVLLWQVLLLAGCDYFVSEQQAQVPFYNRDSRGRADTIGKLGTQSISIPAGVIDGWARYMGDPGDFADPKIKAKYQRPPESYDLPIESFGFLYRITDGDIYTSFRQTEEDYRRDNETLIPYGKPFPWAGVIIYGEYDAAPLNFNFTVQDDFRSARDVTHFDYIQQPQPLYGLTVYRANNGIDPKTGEPWKWDDNAKDIFIKKDQAGNIKTYIDCQFTHHINSCHHMFYNDDWHIRVLMIYSRTYLPQWQEMEGNIINILDSWRVSREGKLLGKQIGKA
;
A
#
# COMPACT_ATOMS: atom_id res chain seq x y z
N MET A 1 33.81 -78.02 22.71
CA MET A 1 32.56 -77.80 23.46
C MET A 1 32.28 -76.30 23.48
N VAL A 2 31.25 -75.84 22.75
CA VAL A 2 30.02 -75.20 23.31
C VAL A 2 30.29 -73.74 23.73
N LEU A 3 29.65 -72.67 23.25
CA LEU A 3 28.51 -72.40 22.37
C LEU A 3 28.63 -70.91 21.95
N LEU A 4 28.11 -70.55 20.77
CA LEU A 4 27.77 -69.17 20.40
C LEU A 4 26.88 -68.52 21.48
N TRP A 5 26.88 -67.18 21.56
CA TRP A 5 25.65 -66.36 21.52
C TRP A 5 26.03 -64.91 21.19
N GLN A 6 25.44 -64.40 20.11
CA GLN A 6 25.46 -62.99 19.73
C GLN A 6 24.41 -62.25 20.56
N VAL A 7 24.74 -61.06 21.04
CA VAL A 7 23.75 -60.04 21.41
C VAL A 7 24.17 -58.75 20.70
N LEU A 8 23.44 -58.41 19.63
CA LEU A 8 23.38 -57.05 19.11
C LEU A 8 22.67 -56.19 20.16
N LEU A 9 23.35 -55.14 20.63
CA LEU A 9 22.70 -54.00 21.26
C LEU A 9 22.92 -52.78 20.36
N LEU A 10 21.88 -52.48 19.58
CA LEU A 10 21.63 -51.18 18.98
C LEU A 10 21.10 -50.26 20.09
N ALA A 11 21.89 -49.26 20.48
CA ALA A 11 21.44 -48.03 21.12
C ALA A 11 22.38 -46.96 20.57
N GLY A 12 21.98 -46.22 19.54
CA GLY A 12 21.00 -45.16 19.68
C GLY A 12 21.80 -43.87 19.87
N CYS A 13 22.40 -43.36 18.79
CA CYS A 13 22.96 -42.02 18.79
C CYS A 13 21.80 -41.06 19.02
N ASP A 14 21.75 -40.46 20.20
CA ASP A 14 20.89 -39.32 20.49
C ASP A 14 21.26 -38.18 19.53
N TYR A 15 20.58 -38.16 18.38
CA TYR A 15 20.42 -36.95 17.59
C TYR A 15 19.59 -35.99 18.44
N PHE A 16 20.27 -35.20 19.27
CA PHE A 16 19.76 -33.90 19.67
C PHE A 16 19.58 -33.08 18.39
N VAL A 17 18.41 -33.21 17.77
CA VAL A 17 17.86 -32.13 16.96
C VAL A 17 17.74 -30.98 17.93
N SER A 18 18.66 -30.01 17.88
CA SER A 18 18.40 -28.73 18.52
C SER A 18 17.17 -28.18 17.84
N GLU A 19 16.02 -28.31 18.48
CA GLU A 19 14.91 -27.40 18.24
C GLU A 19 15.53 -26.00 18.41
N GLN A 20 15.83 -25.34 17.29
CA GLN A 20 15.93 -23.89 17.29
C GLN A 20 14.57 -23.43 17.78
N GLN A 21 14.44 -23.20 19.10
CA GLN A 21 13.32 -22.46 19.65
C GLN A 21 13.25 -21.19 18.82
N ALA A 22 12.21 -21.06 18.01
CA ALA A 22 11.97 -19.87 17.23
C ALA A 22 12.01 -18.71 18.22
N GLN A 23 13.04 -17.88 18.13
CA GLN A 23 13.21 -16.75 19.02
C GLN A 23 12.00 -15.85 18.81
N VAL A 24 11.16 -15.72 19.84
CA VAL A 24 9.98 -14.86 19.77
C VAL A 24 10.46 -13.46 19.43
N PRO A 25 9.99 -12.85 18.32
CA PRO A 25 10.46 -11.53 17.93
C PRO A 25 10.05 -10.50 18.99
N PHE A 26 10.86 -9.44 19.11
CA PHE A 26 10.51 -8.31 19.96
C PHE A 26 9.38 -7.50 19.30
N TYR A 27 8.32 -7.22 20.07
CA TYR A 27 7.20 -6.40 19.62
C TYR A 27 7.19 -5.06 20.34
N ASN A 28 7.17 -3.97 19.58
CA ASN A 28 6.78 -2.68 20.11
C ASN A 28 5.29 -2.73 20.49
N ARG A 29 4.93 -2.04 21.57
CA ARG A 29 3.55 -2.03 22.09
C ARG A 29 3.06 -0.62 22.31
N ASP A 30 1.76 -0.40 22.14
CA ASP A 30 1.12 0.86 22.50
C ASP A 30 0.96 1.02 24.03
N SER A 31 0.46 2.18 24.46
CA SER A 31 0.21 2.48 25.87
C SER A 31 -0.75 1.49 26.57
N ARG A 32 -1.50 0.70 25.79
CA ARG A 32 -2.46 -0.32 26.24
C ARG A 32 -1.91 -1.74 26.15
N GLY A 33 -0.65 -1.90 25.75
CA GLY A 33 0.02 -3.19 25.63
C GLY A 33 -0.31 -3.98 24.36
N ARG A 34 -1.04 -3.41 23.39
CA ARG A 34 -1.29 -4.06 22.09
C ARG A 34 0.00 -4.08 21.29
N ALA A 35 0.32 -5.24 20.71
CA ALA A 35 1.51 -5.40 19.88
C ALA A 35 1.31 -4.75 18.50
N ASP A 36 2.38 -4.12 18.03
CA ASP A 36 2.49 -3.66 16.64
C ASP A 36 2.53 -4.84 15.68
N THR A 37 2.09 -4.60 14.44
CA THR A 37 2.29 -5.56 13.34
C THR A 37 3.70 -5.41 12.80
N ILE A 38 4.43 -6.51 12.61
CA ILE A 38 5.85 -6.49 12.23
C ILE A 38 6.08 -7.19 10.90
N GLY A 39 7.12 -6.79 10.17
CA GLY A 39 7.53 -7.51 8.98
C GLY A 39 8.54 -6.73 8.15
N LYS A 40 8.86 -7.29 7.00
CA LYS A 40 9.69 -6.65 5.98
C LYS A 40 8.79 -6.06 4.91
N LEU A 41 8.83 -4.75 4.71
CA LEU A 41 8.16 -4.06 3.62
C LEU A 41 9.21 -3.62 2.59
N GLY A 42 9.21 -4.26 1.41
CA GLY A 42 10.21 -4.03 0.39
C GLY A 42 11.62 -4.29 0.94
N THR A 43 12.44 -3.24 1.04
CA THR A 43 13.81 -3.33 1.57
C THR A 43 13.90 -3.09 3.09
N GLN A 44 12.84 -2.63 3.75
CA GLN A 44 12.88 -2.15 5.14
C GLN A 44 12.14 -3.08 6.10
N SER A 45 12.69 -3.31 7.29
CA SER A 45 11.97 -3.90 8.40
C SER A 45 11.16 -2.83 9.14
N ILE A 46 9.89 -3.10 9.40
CA ILE A 46 8.97 -2.14 10.02
C ILE A 46 8.18 -2.74 11.19
N SER A 47 7.76 -1.85 12.08
CA SER A 47 6.83 -2.08 13.18
C SER A 47 5.68 -1.08 13.03
N ILE A 48 4.51 -1.55 12.59
CA ILE A 48 3.34 -0.73 12.30
C ILE A 48 2.52 -0.57 13.59
N PRO A 49 2.25 0.66 14.05
CA PRO A 49 1.56 0.88 15.32
C PRO A 49 0.20 0.19 15.40
N ALA A 50 -0.07 -0.45 16.54
CA ALA A 50 -1.35 -1.08 16.80
C ALA A 50 -2.54 -0.11 16.63
N GLY A 51 -3.54 -0.51 15.83
CA GLY A 51 -4.74 0.29 15.55
C GLY A 51 -4.63 1.25 14.38
N VAL A 52 -3.51 1.28 13.65
CA VAL A 52 -3.36 2.06 12.40
C VAL A 52 -3.91 1.32 11.18
N ILE A 53 -3.68 0.01 11.09
CA ILE A 53 -4.07 -0.79 9.92
C ILE A 53 -5.58 -0.99 9.94
N ASP A 54 -6.22 -0.74 8.79
CA ASP A 54 -7.59 -1.13 8.53
C ASP A 54 -7.62 -2.62 8.17
N GLY A 55 -7.97 -3.47 9.15
CA GLY A 55 -7.94 -4.92 9.02
C GLY A 55 -6.62 -5.55 9.45
N TRP A 56 -5.85 -6.11 8.52
CA TRP A 56 -4.59 -6.80 8.80
C TRP A 56 -3.55 -6.58 7.70
N ALA A 57 -2.26 -6.69 8.06
CA ALA A 57 -1.20 -6.80 7.06
C ALA A 57 -1.25 -8.20 6.44
N ARG A 58 -1.19 -8.23 5.11
CA ARG A 58 -1.06 -9.46 4.34
C ARG A 58 0.41 -9.74 4.08
N TYR A 59 0.84 -10.97 4.36
CA TYR A 59 2.21 -11.40 4.09
C TYR A 59 2.28 -12.18 2.78
N MET A 60 3.45 -12.17 2.14
CA MET A 60 3.68 -12.91 0.92
C MET A 60 3.38 -14.39 1.12
N GLY A 61 2.53 -14.94 0.24
CA GLY A 61 2.09 -16.33 0.30
C GLY A 61 0.87 -16.58 1.19
N ASP A 62 0.35 -15.57 1.91
CA ASP A 62 -0.95 -15.66 2.56
C ASP A 62 -2.03 -15.98 1.50
N PRO A 63 -2.90 -16.99 1.73
CA PRO A 63 -4.01 -17.26 0.85
C PRO A 63 -4.94 -16.05 0.76
N GLY A 64 -5.36 -15.70 -0.45
CA GLY A 64 -6.31 -14.61 -0.65
C GLY A 64 -7.67 -14.87 0.00
N ASP A 65 -8.44 -13.80 0.21
CA ASP A 65 -9.75 -13.86 0.86
C ASP A 65 -10.74 -14.76 0.14
N PHE A 66 -10.58 -14.95 -1.17
CA PHE A 66 -11.41 -15.82 -2.01
C PHE A 66 -10.72 -17.14 -2.39
N ALA A 67 -9.58 -17.47 -1.77
CA ALA A 67 -8.90 -18.73 -2.02
C ALA A 67 -9.78 -19.92 -1.59
N ASP A 68 -9.63 -21.04 -2.30
CA ASP A 68 -10.30 -22.30 -1.99
C ASP A 68 -10.13 -22.63 -0.48
N PRO A 69 -11.22 -22.93 0.25
CA PRO A 69 -11.15 -23.29 1.66
C PRO A 69 -10.13 -24.40 1.98
N LYS A 70 -9.88 -25.34 1.04
CA LYS A 70 -8.88 -26.40 1.18
C LYS A 70 -7.44 -25.87 1.16
N ILE A 71 -7.17 -24.78 0.44
CA ILE A 71 -5.87 -24.10 0.45
C ILE A 71 -5.69 -23.41 1.80
N LYS A 72 -6.72 -22.66 2.24
CA LYS A 72 -6.70 -21.99 3.54
C LYS A 72 -6.49 -22.96 4.71
N ALA A 73 -7.18 -24.11 4.68
CA ALA A 73 -7.06 -25.13 5.72
C ALA A 73 -5.67 -25.79 5.82
N LYS A 74 -4.89 -25.78 4.73
CA LYS A 74 -3.54 -26.35 4.68
C LYS A 74 -2.44 -25.32 4.92
N TYR A 75 -2.78 -24.04 4.81
CA TYR A 75 -1.79 -22.97 4.92
C TYR A 75 -1.33 -22.84 6.38
N GLN A 76 -0.02 -22.88 6.57
CA GLN A 76 0.64 -22.55 7.83
C GLN A 76 1.51 -21.34 7.56
N ARG A 77 1.16 -20.21 8.17
CA ARG A 77 1.98 -19.00 8.07
C ARG A 77 3.34 -19.28 8.71
N PRO A 78 4.45 -18.87 8.09
CA PRO A 78 5.73 -18.83 8.76
C PRO A 78 5.64 -18.01 10.06
N PRO A 79 6.48 -18.31 11.07
CA PRO A 79 6.55 -17.48 12.27
C PRO A 79 6.77 -16.00 11.91
N GLU A 80 6.07 -15.11 12.60
CA GLU A 80 6.26 -13.68 12.42
C GLU A 80 7.71 -13.30 12.74
N SER A 81 8.28 -12.42 11.92
CA SER A 81 9.62 -11.88 12.11
C SER A 81 9.76 -10.61 11.28
N TYR A 82 10.78 -9.81 11.60
CA TYR A 82 11.10 -8.60 10.81
C TYR A 82 11.65 -8.90 9.41
N ASP A 83 11.87 -10.18 9.08
CA ASP A 83 12.27 -10.65 7.75
C ASP A 83 11.08 -11.23 6.96
N LEU A 84 9.93 -11.45 7.58
CA LEU A 84 8.73 -11.98 6.91
C LEU A 84 8.18 -10.92 5.94
N PRO A 85 8.16 -11.17 4.61
CA PRO A 85 7.77 -10.16 3.63
C PRO A 85 6.28 -9.83 3.71
N ILE A 86 5.97 -8.55 3.89
CA ILE A 86 4.63 -7.99 3.82
C ILE A 86 4.29 -7.77 2.34
N GLU A 87 3.21 -8.40 1.88
CA GLU A 87 2.65 -8.17 0.55
C GLU A 87 1.98 -6.80 0.51
N SER A 88 1.05 -6.54 1.44
CA SER A 88 0.36 -5.26 1.52
C SER A 88 -0.32 -4.98 2.86
N PHE A 89 -0.65 -3.72 3.10
CA PHE A 89 -1.56 -3.28 4.17
C PHE A 89 -2.18 -1.93 3.80
N GLY A 90 -3.32 -1.61 4.42
CA GLY A 90 -4.03 -0.34 4.23
C GLY A 90 -4.16 0.47 5.51
N PHE A 91 -4.22 1.79 5.38
CA PHE A 91 -4.53 2.73 6.47
C PHE A 91 -5.17 4.01 5.92
N LEU A 92 -5.73 4.84 6.81
CA LEU A 92 -6.30 6.13 6.45
C LEU A 92 -5.34 7.27 6.83
N TYR A 93 -5.06 8.13 5.86
CA TYR A 93 -4.17 9.29 5.98
C TYR A 93 -4.98 10.58 5.92
N ARG A 94 -4.80 11.50 6.88
CA ARG A 94 -5.46 12.81 6.86
C ARG A 94 -4.61 13.81 6.10
N ILE A 95 -5.12 14.25 4.96
CA ILE A 95 -4.42 15.08 4.00
C ILE A 95 -4.10 16.47 4.59
N THR A 96 -4.95 17.00 5.46
CA THR A 96 -4.86 18.39 5.94
C THR A 96 -3.71 18.67 6.89
N ASP A 97 -3.22 17.66 7.61
CA ASP A 97 -2.17 17.82 8.62
C ASP A 97 -1.17 16.66 8.68
N GLY A 98 -1.37 15.62 7.88
CA GLY A 98 -0.48 14.49 7.77
C GLY A 98 -0.60 13.45 8.90
N ASP A 99 -1.57 13.56 9.81
CA ASP A 99 -1.81 12.51 10.81
C ASP A 99 -2.55 11.32 10.16
N ILE A 100 -2.64 10.22 10.90
CA ILE A 100 -3.25 8.98 10.43
C ILE A 100 -4.35 8.52 11.37
N TYR A 101 -5.34 7.85 10.82
CA TYR A 101 -6.36 7.22 11.65
C TYR A 101 -5.68 6.20 12.55
N THR A 102 -6.00 6.25 13.83
CA THR A 102 -5.54 5.26 14.80
C THR A 102 -6.67 5.05 15.80
N SER A 103 -7.09 3.80 15.98
CA SER A 103 -8.06 3.46 17.01
C SER A 103 -7.57 3.93 18.38
N PHE A 104 -8.48 4.51 19.16
CA PHE A 104 -8.24 5.05 20.48
C PHE A 104 -7.34 6.30 20.56
N ARG A 105 -7.13 7.00 19.44
CA ARG A 105 -6.60 8.37 19.38
C ARG A 105 -7.69 9.35 18.93
N GLN A 106 -7.46 10.64 19.13
CA GLN A 106 -8.36 11.72 18.68
C GLN A 106 -8.72 11.62 17.19
N THR A 107 -7.81 11.12 16.37
CA THR A 107 -7.97 10.89 14.93
C THR A 107 -9.14 9.97 14.58
N GLU A 108 -9.52 9.04 15.47
CA GLU A 108 -10.71 8.20 15.28
C GLU A 108 -12.01 9.01 15.40
N GLU A 109 -12.08 9.90 16.39
CA GLU A 109 -13.22 10.79 16.57
C GLU A 109 -13.31 11.82 15.44
N ASP A 110 -12.16 12.34 15.00
CA ASP A 110 -12.07 13.24 13.85
C ASP A 110 -12.60 12.58 12.58
N TYR A 111 -12.15 11.35 12.28
CA TYR A 111 -12.63 10.59 11.13
C TYR A 111 -14.15 10.38 11.17
N ARG A 112 -14.68 9.97 12.33
CA ARG A 112 -16.14 9.79 12.51
C ARG A 112 -16.89 11.09 12.27
N ARG A 113 -16.45 12.20 12.87
CA ARG A 113 -17.07 13.53 12.70
C ARG A 113 -17.03 13.95 11.24
N ASP A 114 -15.90 13.81 10.57
CA ASP A 114 -15.74 14.23 9.18
C ASP A 114 -16.63 13.37 8.25
N ASN A 115 -16.74 12.06 8.53
CA ASN A 115 -17.61 11.14 7.79
C ASN A 115 -19.09 11.54 7.92
N GLU A 116 -19.54 11.90 9.13
CA GLU A 116 -20.92 12.33 9.41
C GLU A 116 -21.25 13.73 8.84
N THR A 117 -20.27 14.63 8.77
CA THR A 117 -20.50 16.06 8.46
C THR A 117 -20.10 16.49 7.06
N LEU A 118 -19.29 15.70 6.34
CA LEU A 118 -18.79 16.07 5.02
C LEU A 118 -19.39 15.23 3.89
N ILE A 119 -19.38 13.89 4.04
CA ILE A 119 -19.82 12.97 2.97
C ILE A 119 -21.30 13.17 2.60
N PRO A 120 -22.26 13.25 3.54
CA PRO A 120 -23.69 13.40 3.19
C PRO A 120 -24.00 14.71 2.45
N TYR A 121 -23.11 15.70 2.56
CA TYR A 121 -23.26 17.02 1.95
C TYR A 121 -22.37 17.21 0.72
N GLY A 122 -21.73 16.13 0.22
CA GLY A 122 -20.86 16.16 -0.96
C GLY A 122 -19.64 17.06 -0.79
N LYS A 123 -19.19 17.32 0.45
CA LYS A 123 -18.00 18.12 0.71
C LYS A 123 -16.72 17.30 0.51
N PRO A 124 -15.59 17.92 0.15
CA PRO A 124 -14.31 17.23 0.05
C PRO A 124 -13.98 16.52 1.38
N PHE A 125 -13.75 15.21 1.29
CA PHE A 125 -13.39 14.40 2.44
C PHE A 125 -11.86 14.46 2.65
N PRO A 126 -11.36 14.90 3.82
CA PRO A 126 -9.94 15.20 4.03
C PRO A 126 -9.08 13.96 4.33
N TRP A 127 -9.62 12.76 4.14
CA TRP A 127 -8.94 11.50 4.38
C TRP A 127 -8.71 10.77 3.07
N ALA A 128 -7.49 10.29 2.87
CA ALA A 128 -7.13 9.37 1.79
C ALA A 128 -7.11 7.94 2.33
N GLY A 129 -7.69 7.02 1.56
CA GLY A 129 -7.41 5.60 1.73
C GLY A 129 -6.06 5.29 1.10
N VAL A 130 -5.15 4.69 1.86
CA VAL A 130 -3.79 4.36 1.41
C VAL A 130 -3.61 2.85 1.48
N ILE A 131 -3.07 2.26 0.42
CA ILE A 131 -2.60 0.88 0.39
C ILE A 131 -1.14 0.88 -0.01
N ILE A 132 -0.31 0.20 0.78
CA ILE A 132 1.11 0.03 0.53
C ILE A 132 1.35 -1.41 0.09
N TYR A 133 2.13 -1.58 -0.97
CA TYR A 133 2.56 -2.87 -1.50
C TYR A 133 4.07 -3.00 -1.42
N GLY A 134 4.56 -4.11 -0.88
CA GLY A 134 5.97 -4.47 -0.97
C GLY A 134 6.28 -5.03 -2.37
N GLU A 135 7.26 -4.46 -3.05
CA GLU A 135 7.68 -4.93 -4.38
C GLU A 135 8.97 -5.75 -4.23
N TYR A 136 8.91 -7.05 -4.49
CA TYR A 136 10.03 -7.98 -4.28
C TYR A 136 10.59 -8.57 -5.59
N ASP A 137 9.90 -8.36 -6.70
CA ASP A 137 10.32 -8.83 -8.01
C ASP A 137 11.40 -7.91 -8.60
N ALA A 138 12.16 -8.44 -9.56
CA ALA A 138 13.20 -7.68 -10.28
C ALA A 138 12.64 -6.74 -11.36
N ALA A 139 11.32 -6.56 -11.42
CA ALA A 139 10.68 -5.72 -12.42
C ALA A 139 11.05 -4.23 -12.19
N PRO A 140 11.21 -3.44 -13.26
CA PRO A 140 11.41 -2.00 -13.12
C PRO A 140 10.24 -1.35 -12.37
N LEU A 141 10.54 -0.59 -11.32
CA LEU A 141 9.54 0.12 -10.52
C LEU A 141 9.06 1.38 -11.24
N ASN A 142 8.27 1.23 -12.31
CA ASN A 142 7.67 2.34 -13.02
C ASN A 142 6.36 1.95 -13.71
N PHE A 143 5.60 2.94 -14.13
CA PHE A 143 4.30 2.77 -14.80
C PHE A 143 4.38 2.88 -16.33
N ASN A 144 5.56 2.80 -16.94
CA ASN A 144 5.70 3.01 -18.40
C ASN A 144 4.81 2.05 -19.19
N PHE A 145 4.85 0.76 -18.84
CA PHE A 145 4.02 -0.26 -19.48
C PHE A 145 2.53 -0.05 -19.15
N THR A 146 2.20 0.16 -17.87
CA THR A 146 0.82 0.38 -17.43
C THR A 146 0.15 1.54 -18.16
N VAL A 147 0.81 2.70 -18.24
CA VAL A 147 0.25 3.88 -18.93
C VAL A 147 0.08 3.64 -20.42
N GLN A 148 1.04 2.96 -21.07
CA GLN A 148 0.92 2.62 -22.48
C GLN A 148 -0.24 1.64 -22.73
N ASP A 149 -0.40 0.65 -21.87
CA ASP A 149 -1.48 -0.33 -21.95
C ASP A 149 -2.85 0.31 -21.70
N ASP A 150 -2.95 1.18 -20.69
CA ASP A 150 -4.17 1.92 -20.38
C ASP A 150 -4.60 2.81 -21.57
N PHE A 151 -3.66 3.51 -22.21
CA PHE A 151 -3.96 4.37 -23.36
C PHE A 151 -4.37 3.56 -24.59
N ARG A 152 -3.72 2.41 -24.82
CA ARG A 152 -4.12 1.48 -25.88
C ARG A 152 -5.53 0.95 -25.62
N SER A 153 -5.79 0.47 -24.41
CA SER A 153 -7.08 -0.10 -24.01
C SER A 153 -8.19 0.94 -24.09
N ALA A 154 -7.94 2.18 -23.69
CA ALA A 154 -8.90 3.28 -23.84
C ALA A 154 -9.25 3.57 -25.31
N ARG A 155 -8.27 3.52 -26.22
CA ARG A 155 -8.54 3.65 -27.66
C ARG A 155 -9.38 2.49 -28.19
N ASP A 156 -9.04 1.27 -27.81
CA ASP A 156 -9.64 0.06 -28.37
C ASP A 156 -11.05 -0.20 -27.82
N VAL A 157 -11.29 0.12 -26.55
CA VAL A 157 -12.55 -0.19 -25.84
C VAL A 157 -13.50 1.01 -25.77
N THR A 158 -13.00 2.19 -25.40
CA THR A 158 -13.84 3.40 -25.20
C THR A 158 -13.68 4.44 -26.31
N HIS A 159 -12.81 4.18 -27.29
CA HIS A 159 -12.50 5.11 -28.39
C HIS A 159 -12.01 6.48 -27.89
N PHE A 160 -11.28 6.48 -26.79
CA PHE A 160 -10.64 7.66 -26.25
C PHE A 160 -9.19 7.72 -26.67
N ASP A 161 -8.83 8.81 -27.37
CA ASP A 161 -7.45 9.18 -27.58
C ASP A 161 -7.02 10.15 -26.47
N TYR A 162 -6.13 9.68 -25.60
CA TYR A 162 -5.54 10.51 -24.55
C TYR A 162 -4.50 11.46 -25.15
N ILE A 163 -4.85 12.75 -25.16
CA ILE A 163 -4.02 13.80 -25.75
C ILE A 163 -3.31 14.58 -24.66
N GLN A 164 -1.98 14.67 -24.78
CA GLN A 164 -1.16 15.47 -23.88
C GLN A 164 -1.54 16.94 -23.98
N GLN A 165 -1.70 17.59 -22.83
CA GLN A 165 -2.03 19.00 -22.76
C GLN A 165 -0.76 19.86 -22.89
N PRO A 166 -0.84 21.06 -23.51
CA PRO A 166 0.33 21.91 -23.72
C PRO A 166 0.98 22.39 -22.42
N GLN A 167 0.17 22.65 -21.40
CA GLN A 167 0.65 23.12 -20.10
C GLN A 167 0.57 22.02 -19.06
N PRO A 168 1.65 21.81 -18.27
CA PRO A 168 1.59 20.95 -17.10
C PRO A 168 0.68 21.55 -16.03
N LEU A 169 0.15 20.72 -15.15
CA LEU A 169 -0.64 21.15 -14.00
C LEU A 169 0.00 20.62 -12.71
N TYR A 170 0.26 21.49 -11.73
CA TYR A 170 0.91 21.14 -10.46
C TYR A 170 2.24 20.37 -10.64
N GLY A 171 2.99 20.67 -11.71
CA GLY A 171 4.24 19.98 -12.03
C GLY A 171 4.08 18.56 -12.63
N LEU A 172 2.86 18.18 -13.02
CA LEU A 172 2.50 16.92 -13.69
C LEU A 172 2.23 17.15 -15.18
N THR A 173 2.61 16.18 -16.01
CA THR A 173 2.15 16.11 -17.41
C THR A 173 0.71 15.62 -17.42
N VAL A 174 -0.17 16.32 -18.16
CA VAL A 174 -1.60 16.04 -18.18
C VAL A 174 -2.00 15.44 -19.52
N TYR A 175 -2.85 14.41 -19.49
CA TYR A 175 -3.52 13.85 -20.66
C TYR A 175 -5.03 13.87 -20.44
N ARG A 176 -5.77 14.17 -21.50
CA ARG A 176 -7.24 14.19 -21.48
C ARG A 176 -7.81 13.39 -22.65
N ALA A 177 -8.85 12.62 -22.39
CA ALA A 177 -9.58 11.88 -23.41
C ALA A 177 -10.16 12.85 -24.45
N ASN A 178 -9.84 12.65 -25.72
CA ASN A 178 -10.29 13.48 -26.86
C ASN A 178 -10.11 14.98 -26.60
N ASN A 179 -8.97 15.35 -26.00
CA ASN A 179 -8.62 16.72 -25.59
C ASN A 179 -9.57 17.35 -24.56
N GLY A 180 -10.26 16.51 -23.79
CA GLY A 180 -11.16 16.92 -22.71
C GLY A 180 -12.55 17.33 -23.17
N ILE A 181 -12.89 17.16 -24.45
CA ILE A 181 -14.19 17.54 -25.03
C ILE A 181 -14.89 16.29 -25.55
N ASP A 182 -16.16 16.13 -25.19
CA ASP A 182 -17.04 15.12 -25.76
C ASP A 182 -17.42 15.54 -27.19
N PRO A 183 -17.04 14.77 -28.23
CA PRO A 183 -17.32 15.12 -29.61
C PRO A 183 -18.81 15.11 -29.95
N LYS A 184 -19.66 14.46 -29.14
CA LYS A 184 -21.12 14.41 -29.36
C LYS A 184 -21.80 15.67 -28.87
N THR A 185 -21.37 16.21 -27.73
CA THR A 185 -22.03 17.35 -27.07
C THR A 185 -21.27 18.67 -27.26
N GLY A 186 -19.97 18.62 -27.55
CA GLY A 186 -19.10 19.79 -27.59
C GLY A 186 -18.76 20.36 -26.22
N GLU A 187 -19.17 19.69 -25.14
CA GLU A 187 -18.89 20.07 -23.75
C GLU A 187 -17.75 19.24 -23.16
N PRO A 188 -17.18 19.65 -22.00
CA PRO A 188 -16.31 18.76 -21.24
C PRO A 188 -17.00 17.43 -20.89
N TRP A 189 -16.22 16.35 -20.78
CA TRP A 189 -16.71 15.03 -20.37
C TRP A 189 -17.28 15.03 -18.94
N LYS A 190 -18.56 15.38 -18.79
CA LYS A 190 -19.25 15.45 -17.49
C LYS A 190 -20.00 14.16 -17.10
N TRP A 191 -20.19 13.26 -18.07
CA TRP A 191 -21.14 12.13 -17.97
C TRP A 191 -20.54 10.77 -18.30
N ASP A 192 -19.26 10.68 -18.65
CA ASP A 192 -18.58 9.41 -18.95
C ASP A 192 -17.51 9.13 -17.88
N ASP A 193 -17.75 8.12 -17.05
CA ASP A 193 -16.85 7.73 -15.97
C ASP A 193 -15.48 7.20 -16.45
N ASN A 194 -15.37 6.86 -17.74
CA ASN A 194 -14.12 6.43 -18.37
C ASN A 194 -13.26 7.60 -18.86
N ALA A 195 -13.83 8.79 -19.00
CA ALA A 195 -13.16 9.98 -19.51
C ALA A 195 -12.39 10.70 -18.40
N LYS A 196 -11.45 9.98 -17.77
CA LYS A 196 -10.66 10.47 -16.64
C LYS A 196 -9.62 11.50 -17.11
N ASP A 197 -9.26 12.43 -16.23
CA ASP A 197 -8.03 13.20 -16.44
C ASP A 197 -6.85 12.37 -15.92
N ILE A 198 -5.81 12.21 -16.74
CA ILE A 198 -4.60 11.46 -16.39
C ILE A 198 -3.46 12.43 -16.12
N PHE A 199 -2.76 12.25 -15.01
CA PHE A 199 -1.60 13.04 -14.61
C PHE A 199 -0.42 12.12 -14.34
N ILE A 200 0.75 12.47 -14.86
CA ILE A 200 1.97 11.68 -14.68
C ILE A 200 3.16 12.53 -14.24
N LYS A 201 4.01 11.96 -13.39
CA LYS A 201 5.37 12.45 -13.12
C LYS A 201 6.40 11.46 -13.64
N LYS A 202 7.39 11.98 -14.36
CA LYS A 202 8.57 11.22 -14.78
C LYS A 202 9.79 11.57 -13.94
N ASP A 203 10.67 10.60 -13.73
CA ASP A 203 12.02 10.82 -13.23
C ASP A 203 12.94 11.45 -14.30
N GLN A 204 14.20 11.65 -13.96
CA GLN A 204 15.21 12.21 -14.87
C GLN A 204 15.54 11.28 -16.05
N ALA A 205 15.35 9.97 -15.90
CA ALA A 205 15.55 8.97 -16.94
C ALA A 205 14.32 8.84 -17.86
N GLY A 206 13.22 9.55 -17.56
CA GLY A 206 11.98 9.54 -18.33
C GLY A 206 11.00 8.44 -17.93
N ASN A 207 11.26 7.69 -16.83
CA ASN A 207 10.35 6.68 -16.33
C ASN A 207 9.21 7.30 -15.54
N ILE A 208 7.99 6.81 -15.72
CA ILE A 208 6.81 7.27 -15.00
C ILE A 208 6.82 6.71 -13.58
N LYS A 209 7.01 7.59 -12.59
CA LYS A 209 7.09 7.25 -11.17
C LYS A 209 5.79 7.50 -10.42
N THR A 210 5.01 8.48 -10.89
CA THR A 210 3.69 8.82 -10.36
C THR A 210 2.68 8.73 -11.49
N TYR A 211 1.58 8.04 -11.24
CA TYR A 211 0.44 7.91 -12.12
C TYR A 211 -0.83 8.25 -11.34
N ILE A 212 -1.60 9.20 -11.84
CA ILE A 212 -2.84 9.65 -11.20
C ILE A 212 -3.94 9.68 -12.25
N ASP A 213 -5.04 8.99 -12.01
CA ASP A 213 -6.26 9.13 -12.79
C ASP A 213 -7.36 9.73 -11.91
N CYS A 214 -8.01 10.79 -12.40
CA CYS A 214 -9.07 11.47 -11.66
C CYS A 214 -10.38 11.42 -12.43
N GLN A 215 -11.42 10.92 -11.75
CA GLN A 215 -12.80 11.02 -12.21
C GLN A 215 -13.36 12.40 -11.84
N PHE A 216 -14.20 12.92 -12.73
CA PHE A 216 -14.88 14.20 -12.54
C PHE A 216 -16.25 14.19 -13.22
N THR A 217 -17.11 13.28 -12.78
CA THR A 217 -18.50 13.27 -13.20
C THR A 217 -19.35 14.08 -12.22
N HIS A 218 -20.63 14.30 -12.54
CA HIS A 218 -21.52 15.08 -11.69
C HIS A 218 -21.63 14.55 -10.24
N HIS A 219 -21.31 13.27 -10.02
CA HIS A 219 -21.43 12.60 -8.73
C HIS A 219 -20.10 12.18 -8.09
N ILE A 220 -19.01 12.14 -8.87
CA ILE A 220 -17.72 11.62 -8.41
C ILE A 220 -16.62 12.63 -8.73
N ASN A 221 -15.86 13.00 -7.69
CA ASN A 221 -14.74 13.91 -7.80
C ASN A 221 -13.55 13.38 -6.97
N SER A 222 -12.97 12.28 -7.45
CA SER A 222 -11.91 11.54 -6.77
C SER A 222 -10.73 11.27 -7.70
N CYS A 223 -9.56 11.03 -7.11
CA CYS A 223 -8.37 10.60 -7.80
C CYS A 223 -7.91 9.27 -7.23
N HIS A 224 -7.46 8.39 -8.12
CA HIS A 224 -6.63 7.25 -7.81
C HIS A 224 -5.19 7.67 -8.12
N HIS A 225 -4.30 7.56 -7.15
CA HIS A 225 -2.93 8.04 -7.23
C HIS A 225 -2.00 6.92 -6.83
N MET A 226 -1.16 6.49 -7.78
CA MET A 226 -0.14 5.50 -7.57
C MET A 226 1.25 6.08 -7.71
N PHE A 227 2.18 5.69 -6.84
CA PHE A 227 3.59 6.02 -7.00
C PHE A 227 4.50 4.89 -6.54
N TYR A 228 5.70 4.84 -7.11
CA TYR A 228 6.78 3.96 -6.65
C TYR A 228 7.79 4.74 -5.84
N ASN A 229 8.29 4.14 -4.76
CA ASN A 229 9.49 4.61 -4.06
C ASN A 229 10.60 3.58 -4.23
N ASP A 230 11.71 3.99 -4.87
CA ASP A 230 12.80 3.09 -5.22
C ASP A 230 13.62 2.64 -4.00
N ASP A 231 13.86 3.55 -3.05
CA ASP A 231 14.68 3.28 -1.87
C ASP A 231 14.01 2.24 -0.96
N TRP A 232 12.69 2.36 -0.81
CA TRP A 232 11.86 1.43 -0.06
C TRP A 232 11.52 0.16 -0.84
N HIS A 233 11.57 0.23 -2.17
CA HIS A 233 11.12 -0.83 -3.07
C HIS A 233 9.64 -1.18 -2.81
N ILE A 234 8.80 -0.15 -2.88
CA ILE A 234 7.35 -0.24 -2.64
C ILE A 234 6.56 0.47 -3.74
N ARG A 235 5.30 0.07 -3.85
CA ARG A 235 4.27 0.79 -4.58
C ARG A 235 3.19 1.24 -3.63
N VAL A 236 2.75 2.47 -3.79
CA VAL A 236 1.68 3.05 -2.98
C VAL A 236 0.49 3.35 -3.87
N LEU A 237 -0.71 3.05 -3.40
CA LEU A 237 -1.98 3.46 -3.97
C LEU A 237 -2.71 4.36 -2.96
N MET A 238 -3.22 5.49 -3.42
CA MET A 238 -4.03 6.40 -2.62
C MET A 238 -5.32 6.74 -3.36
N ILE A 239 -6.42 6.84 -2.61
CA ILE A 239 -7.71 7.29 -3.13
C ILE A 239 -8.16 8.50 -2.30
N TYR A 240 -8.39 9.64 -2.95
CA TYR A 240 -8.74 10.90 -2.28
C TYR A 240 -9.62 11.79 -3.15
N SER A 241 -10.24 12.82 -2.55
CA SER A 241 -11.01 13.82 -3.30
C SER A 241 -10.09 14.64 -4.20
N ARG A 242 -10.44 14.77 -5.48
CA ARG A 242 -9.66 15.52 -6.48
C ARG A 242 -9.33 16.96 -6.08
N THR A 243 -10.11 17.56 -5.17
CA THR A 243 -9.84 18.86 -4.55
C THR A 243 -8.41 18.95 -3.97
N TYR A 244 -7.85 17.83 -3.50
CA TYR A 244 -6.52 17.75 -2.91
C TYR A 244 -5.40 17.42 -3.90
N LEU A 245 -5.70 17.26 -5.19
CA LEU A 245 -4.69 17.02 -6.24
C LEU A 245 -3.52 18.03 -6.22
N PRO A 246 -3.71 19.35 -5.93
CA PRO A 246 -2.58 20.27 -5.84
C PRO A 246 -1.51 19.87 -4.80
N GLN A 247 -1.87 19.06 -3.81
CA GLN A 247 -1.00 18.61 -2.71
C GLN A 247 -0.36 17.24 -2.99
N TRP A 248 -0.46 16.70 -4.22
CA TRP A 248 0.00 15.35 -4.54
C TRP A 248 1.44 15.06 -4.11
N GLN A 249 2.37 16.01 -4.30
CA GLN A 249 3.78 15.83 -3.91
C GLN A 249 3.95 15.76 -2.40
N GLU A 250 3.21 16.57 -1.67
CA GLU A 250 3.22 16.58 -0.21
C GLU A 250 2.64 15.27 0.34
N MET A 251 1.57 14.75 -0.26
CA MET A 251 1.00 13.46 0.11
C MET A 251 2.03 12.33 -0.09
N GLU A 252 2.69 12.24 -1.24
CA GLU A 252 3.75 11.22 -1.45
C GLU A 252 4.85 11.32 -0.38
N GLY A 253 5.35 12.54 -0.11
CA GLY A 253 6.37 12.77 0.91
C GLY A 253 5.93 12.40 2.32
N ASN A 254 4.70 12.75 2.70
CA ASN A 254 4.15 12.44 4.03
C ASN A 254 3.95 10.93 4.23
N ILE A 255 3.50 10.19 3.21
CA ILE A 255 3.43 8.73 3.29
C ILE A 255 4.81 8.13 3.56
N ILE A 256 5.85 8.58 2.86
CA ILE A 256 7.22 8.09 3.10
C ILE A 256 7.69 8.45 4.52
N ASN A 257 7.43 9.67 5.00
CA ASN A 257 7.77 10.07 6.37
C ASN A 257 7.07 9.21 7.44
N ILE A 258 5.80 8.84 7.21
CA ILE A 258 5.05 7.93 8.08
C ILE A 258 5.73 6.57 8.11
N LEU A 259 6.07 5.99 6.96
CA LEU A 259 6.74 4.71 6.87
C LEU A 259 8.14 4.75 7.53
N ASP A 260 8.91 5.82 7.31
CA ASP A 260 10.21 6.01 7.96
C ASP A 260 10.11 6.02 9.49
N SER A 261 9.03 6.58 10.03
CA SER A 261 8.77 6.58 11.48
C SER A 261 8.54 5.18 12.07
N TRP A 262 8.21 4.19 11.23
CA TRP A 262 7.93 2.81 11.61
C TRP A 262 9.11 1.87 11.44
N ARG A 263 10.23 2.35 10.90
CA ARG A 263 11.42 1.52 10.69
C ARG A 263 12.01 1.05 12.01
N VAL A 264 12.54 -0.16 11.96
CA VAL A 264 13.22 -0.80 13.09
C VAL A 264 14.59 -1.34 12.70
N SER A 265 15.43 -1.61 13.70
CA SER A 265 16.57 -2.51 13.55
C SER A 265 16.11 -3.95 13.31
N ARG A 266 17.03 -4.85 12.94
CA ARG A 266 16.73 -6.29 12.79
C ARG A 266 16.20 -6.93 14.08
N GLU A 267 16.59 -6.40 15.23
CA GLU A 267 16.14 -6.84 16.54
C GLU A 267 14.80 -6.21 16.97
N GLY A 268 14.17 -5.37 16.12
CA GLY A 268 12.87 -4.77 16.37
C GLY A 268 12.88 -3.44 17.13
N LYS A 269 14.04 -2.83 17.34
CA LYS A 269 14.13 -1.52 18.02
C LYS A 269 13.78 -0.40 17.05
N LEU A 270 12.87 0.48 17.44
CA LEU A 270 12.50 1.65 16.64
C LEU A 270 13.69 2.56 16.36
N LEU A 271 13.78 3.03 15.12
CA LEU A 271 14.81 3.99 14.70
C LEU A 271 14.39 5.45 14.96
N GLY A 272 13.11 5.69 15.29
CA GLY A 272 12.54 7.00 15.56
C GLY A 272 11.22 6.93 16.32
N LYS A 273 10.58 8.10 16.51
CA LYS A 273 9.24 8.17 17.11
C LYS A 273 8.20 7.77 16.07
N GLN A 274 7.43 6.72 16.36
CA GLN A 274 6.34 6.27 15.50
C GLN A 274 5.20 7.30 15.41
N ILE A 275 4.85 7.68 14.19
CA ILE A 275 3.59 8.36 13.88
C ILE A 275 2.46 7.34 13.99
N GLY A 276 1.30 7.74 14.53
CA GLY A 276 0.17 6.80 14.73
C GLY A 276 0.18 6.05 16.06
N LYS A 277 1.18 6.22 16.92
CA LYS A 277 1.26 5.48 18.18
C LYS A 277 0.31 6.05 19.24
N ALA A 278 -0.54 5.19 19.80
CA ALA A 278 -1.46 5.49 20.91
C ALA A 278 -0.83 5.27 22.30
#